data_AF-V5HL33-F1
#
_entry.id   AF-V5HL33-F1
#
_cell.length_a   1.000
_cell.length_b   1.000
_cell.length_c   1.000
_cell.angle_alpha   90.00
_cell.angle_beta   90.00
_cell.angle_gamma   90.00
#
_symmetry.space_group_name_H-M   'P 1'
#
loop_
_entity.id
_entity.type
_entity.pdbx_description
1 polymer ?
#
loop_
_entity_poly.entity_id
_entity_poly.type
_entity_poly.pdbx_seq_one_letter_code
_entity_poly.pdbx_strand_id
1 'polypeptide(L)' 'LRIVSLDVPQRVSVGREVLLKCAYDLEGDLLYSVKWYKDDIEFFRYVPSDRPPGQYFEVHGIRVDMVRSVEQCVRS' A
#
# COMPACT_ATOMS: atom_id res chain seq x y z
N LEU A 1 -1.25 15.30 9.64
CA LEU A 1 -1.58 14.05 8.91
C LEU A 1 -2.99 13.61 9.29
N ARG A 2 -3.87 13.52 8.30
CA ARG A 2 -5.25 13.07 8.46
C ARG A 2 -5.60 12.03 7.40
N ILE A 3 -6.11 10.87 7.82
CA ILE A 3 -6.66 9.88 6.88
C ILE A 3 -8.00 10.42 6.38
N VAL A 4 -8.13 10.57 5.07
CA VAL A 4 -9.36 11.03 4.40
C VAL A 4 -10.28 9.86 4.10
N SER A 5 -9.73 8.75 3.60
CA SER A 5 -10.48 7.53 3.34
C SER A 5 -9.57 6.31 3.26
N LEU A 6 -10.05 5.18 3.79
CA LEU A 6 -9.42 3.88 3.63
C LEU A 6 -10.40 2.94 2.93
N ASP A 7 -10.06 2.53 1.71
CA ASP A 7 -10.85 1.59 0.91
C ASP A 7 -10.08 0.27 0.79
N VAL A 8 -10.61 -0.74 1.48
CA VAL A 8 -10.05 -2.09 1.57
C VAL A 8 -11.19 -3.08 1.46
N PRO A 9 -11.18 -3.99 0.47
CA PRO A 9 -12.21 -5.02 0.35
C PRO A 9 -12.22 -5.93 1.58
N GLN A 10 -13.41 -6.21 2.14
CA GLN A 10 -13.54 -7.11 3.29
C GLN A 10 -13.13 -8.55 2.98
N ARG A 11 -13.39 -9.02 1.76
CA ARG A 11 -13.07 -10.37 1.31
C ARG A 11 -12.69 -10.35 -0.16
N VAL A 12 -11.67 -11.12 -0.49
CA VAL A 12 -11.13 -11.25 -1.84
C VAL A 12 -10.97 -12.72 -2.15
N SER A 13 -11.36 -13.14 -3.34
CA SER A 13 -11.08 -14.49 -3.82
C SER A 13 -9.63 -14.58 -4.26
N VAL A 14 -8.93 -15.66 -3.89
CA VAL A 14 -7.54 -15.89 -4.29
C VAL A 14 -7.40 -15.80 -5.82
N GLY A 15 -6.38 -15.08 -6.28
CA GLY A 15 -6.09 -14.88 -7.70
C GLY A 15 -6.89 -13.75 -8.38
N ARG A 16 -7.70 -13.00 -7.63
CA ARG A 16 -8.33 -11.76 -8.12
C ARG A 16 -7.49 -10.54 -7.73
N GLU A 17 -7.29 -9.64 -8.69
CA GLU A 17 -6.69 -8.32 -8.42
C GLU A 17 -7.63 -7.51 -7.54
N VAL A 18 -7.06 -6.84 -6.54
CA VAL A 18 -7.74 -5.83 -5.76
C VAL A 18 -6.92 -4.55 -5.67
N LEU A 19 -7.63 -3.45 -5.42
CA LEU A 19 -7.05 -2.15 -5.15
C LEU A 19 -7.25 -1.83 -3.67
N LEU A 20 -6.14 -1.58 -2.98
CA LEU A 20 -6.11 -1.05 -1.63
C LEU A 20 -5.79 0.44 -1.73
N LYS A 21 -6.68 1.29 -1.23
CA LYS A 21 -6.51 2.74 -1.34
C LYS A 21 -6.53 3.39 0.03
N CYS A 22 -5.51 4.18 0.31
CA CYS A 22 -5.44 5.04 1.50
C CYS A 22 -5.24 6.48 1.02
N ALA A 23 -6.29 7.29 1.10
CA ALA A 23 -6.20 8.72 0.87
C ALA A 23 -5.94 9.42 2.19
N TYR A 24 -4.93 10.29 2.22
CA TYR A 24 -4.59 11.09 3.39
C TYR A 24 -4.17 12.50 2.97
N ASP A 25 -4.27 13.40 3.94
CA ASP A 25 -3.87 14.79 3.86
C ASP A 25 -2.67 14.99 4.80
N LEU A 26 -1.53 15.42 4.25
CA LEU A 26 -0.31 15.65 5.04
C LEU A 26 -0.38 16.94 5.86
N GLU A 27 -1.35 17.83 5.58
CA GLU A 27 -1.55 19.08 6.33
C GLU A 27 -0.30 19.96 6.39
N GLY A 28 0.48 19.96 5.31
CA GLY A 28 1.73 20.72 5.17
C GLY A 28 3.00 19.99 5.62
N ASP A 29 2.88 18.75 6.12
CA ASP A 29 4.03 17.93 6.50
C ASP A 29 4.57 17.10 5.33
N LEU A 30 5.72 16.43 5.54
CA LEU A 30 6.31 15.48 4.61
C LEU A 30 5.89 14.06 4.97
N LEU A 31 5.57 13.27 3.93
CA LEU A 31 5.35 11.85 4.14
C LEU A 31 6.67 11.15 4.48
N TYR A 32 6.68 10.46 5.63
CA TYR A 32 7.79 9.56 5.99
C TYR A 32 7.67 8.20 5.28
N SER A 33 6.55 7.49 5.47
CA SER A 33 6.28 6.22 4.76
C SER A 33 4.80 5.83 4.80
N VAL A 34 4.37 5.05 3.81
CA VAL A 34 3.12 4.26 3.83
C VAL A 34 3.49 2.79 3.87
N LYS A 35 2.83 2.00 4.71
CA LYS A 35 3.07 0.56 4.84
C LYS A 35 1.76 -0.19 4.85
N TRP A 36 1.74 -1.33 4.16
CA TRP A 36 0.61 -2.25 4.14
C TRP A 36 0.99 -3.59 4.74
N TYR A 37 0.11 -4.09 5.59
CA TYR A 37 0.29 -5.32 6.35
C TYR A 37 -0.87 -6.27 6.08
N LYS A 38 -0.57 -7.57 6.02
CA LYS A 38 -1.55 -8.66 6.11
C LYS A 38 -1.12 -9.56 7.24
N ASP A 39 -1.99 -9.75 8.22
CA ASP A 39 -1.74 -10.61 9.39
C ASP A 39 -0.40 -10.28 10.06
N ASP A 40 -0.16 -8.99 10.31
CA ASP A 40 1.08 -8.43 10.90
C ASP A 40 2.36 -8.59 10.06
N ILE A 41 2.26 -9.13 8.83
CA ILE A 41 3.37 -9.23 7.89
C ILE A 41 3.29 -8.09 6.89
N GLU A 42 4.33 -7.27 6.84
CA GLU A 42 4.47 -6.21 5.85
C GLU A 42 4.59 -6.83 4.46
N PHE A 43 3.77 -6.36 3.51
CA PHE A 43 3.86 -6.82 2.12
C PHE A 43 4.16 -5.69 1.14
N PHE A 44 3.94 -4.43 1.52
CA PHE A 44 4.30 -3.27 0.70
C PHE A 44 4.70 -2.08 1.55
N ARG A 45 5.68 -1.31 1.07
CA ARG A 45 6.11 -0.04 1.65
C ARG A 45 6.37 0.98 0.56
N TYR A 46 5.94 2.21 0.81
CA TYR A 46 6.32 3.39 0.05
C TYR A 46 7.06 4.38 0.96
N VAL A 47 8.28 4.77 0.57
CA VAL A 47 9.13 5.76 1.25
C VAL A 47 9.59 6.76 0.18
N PRO A 48 9.11 8.03 0.19
CA PRO A 48 9.46 9.01 -0.84
C PRO A 48 10.95 9.25 -1.02
N SER A 49 11.74 9.09 0.05
CA SER A 49 13.19 9.30 0.04
C SER A 49 13.99 8.12 -0.53
N ASP A 50 13.38 6.95 -0.73
CA ASP A 50 14.07 5.75 -1.18
C ASP A 50 14.18 5.66 -2.70
N ARG A 51 15.11 4.83 -3.19
CA ARG A 51 15.27 4.50 -4.61
C ARG A 51 15.36 2.98 -4.81
N PRO A 52 14.34 2.31 -5.37
CA PRO A 52 13.02 2.86 -5.73
C PRO A 52 12.19 3.24 -4.49
N PRO A 53 11.22 4.17 -4.61
CA PRO A 53 10.42 4.61 -3.48
C PRO A 53 9.43 3.53 -3.00
N GLY A 54 9.10 2.53 -3.83
CA GLY A 54 8.25 1.40 -3.48
C GLY A 54 9.06 0.12 -3.27
N GLN A 55 8.70 -0.67 -2.25
CA GLN A 55 9.26 -1.98 -1.94
C GLN A 55 8.14 -3.00 -1.71
N TYR A 56 8.34 -4.21 -2.20
CA TYR A 56 7.44 -5.36 -2.01
C TYR A 56 8.14 -6.43 -1.17
N PHE A 57 7.39 -7.02 -0.24
CA PHE A 57 7.83 -8.11 0.60
C PHE A 57 6.91 -9.31 0.37
N GLU A 58 7.50 -10.48 0.17
CA GLU A 58 6.74 -11.67 -0.18
C GLU A 58 5.88 -12.14 1.00
N VAL A 59 4.57 -12.24 0.76
CA VAL A 59 3.60 -12.81 1.70
C VAL A 59 2.78 -13.84 0.94
N HIS A 60 2.59 -15.02 1.54
CA HIS A 60 1.89 -16.12 0.91
C HIS A 60 0.48 -15.70 0.45
N GLY A 61 0.22 -15.83 -0.85
CA GLY A 61 -1.06 -15.47 -1.48
C GLY A 61 -1.22 -14.00 -1.87
N ILE A 62 -0.21 -13.15 -1.67
CA ILE A 62 -0.18 -11.76 -2.13
C ILE A 62 0.81 -11.63 -3.30
N ARG A 63 0.46 -10.85 -4.33
CA ARG A 63 1.39 -10.41 -5.37
C ARG A 63 1.16 -8.95 -5.68
N VAL A 64 2.10 -8.07 -5.34
CA VAL A 64 1.94 -6.64 -5.62
C VAL A 64 2.41 -6.29 -7.03
N ASP A 65 1.59 -5.54 -7.78
CA ASP A 65 2.01 -4.93 -9.03
C ASP A 65 2.82 -3.66 -8.74
N MET A 66 4.14 -3.76 -8.77
CA MET A 66 5.06 -2.65 -8.45
C MET A 66 5.07 -1.52 -9.49
N VAL A 67 4.53 -1.75 -10.69
CA VAL A 67 4.46 -0.73 -11.74
C VAL A 67 3.22 0.15 -11.54
N ARG A 68 2.12 -0.46 -11.09
CA ARG A 68 0.83 0.22 -10.87
C ARG A 68 0.53 0.53 -9.41
N SER A 69 1.39 0.12 -8.48
CA SER A 69 1.29 0.45 -7.05
C SER A 69 2.11 1.69 -6.74
N VAL A 70 1.43 2.72 -6.26
CA VAL A 70 1.98 4.02 -5.88
C VAL A 70 1.64 4.31 -4.42
N GLU A 71 2.18 5.40 -3.91
CA GLU A 71 1.99 5.92 -2.55
C GLU A 71 0.61 5.64 -1.91
N GLN A 72 -0.48 6.03 -2.58
CA GLN A 72 -1.85 5.96 -2.04
C GLN A 72 -2.65 4.73 -2.50
N CYS A 73 -2.10 3.94 -3.43
CA CYS A 73 -2.82 2.89 -4.14
C CYS A 73 -1.93 1.66 -4.32
N VAL A 74 -2.29 0.53 -3.72
CA VAL A 74 -1.60 -0.75 -3.91
C VAL A 74 -2.51 -1.71 -4.65
N ARG A 75 -1.99 -2.30 -5.74
CA ARG A 75 -2.68 -3.35 -6.50
C ARG A 75 -2.05 -4.69 -6.16
N SER A 76 -2.86 -5.62 -5.67
CA SER A 76 -2.41 -6.94 -5.23
C SER A 76 -3.31 -8.08 -5.68
#